data_AF-A0A0N4UHC9-F1
#
_entry.id   AF-A0A0N4UHC9-F1
#
_cell.length_a   1.000
_cell.length_b   1.000
_cell.length_c   1.000
_cell.angle_alpha   90.00
_cell.angle_beta   90.00
_cell.angle_gamma   90.00
#
_symmetry.space_group_name_H-M   'P 1'
#
loop_
_entity.id
_entity.type
_entity.pdbx_description
1 polymer ?
#
loop_
_entity_poly.entity_id
_entity_poly.type
_entity_poly.pdbx_seq_one_letter_code
_entity_poly.pdbx_strand_id
1 'polypeptide(L)'
;LHVFIFSDIFLPKATLNLNEYFSELKNFYEENKDKANLYVVYVVSGTMCSNSKKYSPSFYRRVQLVRGENLDKIKALYDSVDTCEIFCLHTKKIKSLYSIYCVDRLDDDEFIQTDPERSWITCPVAQIKRAEMLEKYAQISAESSQKSELVFFYLLVI
;
A
#
# COMPACT_ATOMS: atom_id res chain seq x y z
N LEU A 1 17.02 2.98 14.78
CA LEU A 1 15.66 2.41 14.95
C LEU A 1 15.49 1.44 13.78
N HIS A 2 15.80 0.14 13.95
CA HIS A 2 15.66 -0.84 12.86
C HIS A 2 14.18 -1.20 12.73
N VAL A 3 13.49 -0.39 11.94
CA VAL A 3 12.14 -0.65 11.45
C VAL A 3 12.36 -1.51 10.22
N PHE A 4 12.24 -2.82 10.38
CA PHE A 4 11.96 -3.66 9.22
C PHE A 4 10.46 -3.59 9.06
N ILE A 5 10.02 -2.77 8.12
CA ILE A 5 8.74 -3.04 7.50
C ILE A 5 9.08 -4.10 6.48
N PHE A 6 8.31 -5.17 6.44
CA PHE A 6 8.46 -6.17 5.38
C PHE A 6 8.04 -5.61 3.99
N SER A 7 8.04 -4.28 3.82
CA SER A 7 8.30 -3.62 2.54
C SER A 7 9.81 -3.70 2.23
N ASP A 8 10.70 -3.39 3.16
CA ASP A 8 12.15 -3.31 2.91
C ASP A 8 12.89 -4.66 2.81
N ILE A 9 12.38 -5.75 3.41
CA ILE A 9 13.04 -7.07 3.30
C ILE A 9 12.56 -7.86 2.07
N PHE A 10 11.34 -7.63 1.57
CA PHE A 10 10.74 -8.39 0.46
C PHE A 10 10.15 -7.55 -0.68
N LEU A 11 10.34 -6.23 -0.71
CA LEU A 11 10.38 -5.46 -1.96
C LEU A 11 11.83 -5.14 -2.42
N PRO A 12 12.84 -6.02 -2.32
CA PRO A 12 14.04 -5.82 -3.11
C PRO A 12 13.65 -6.15 -4.54
N LYS A 13 13.15 -5.17 -5.31
CA LYS A 13 12.99 -5.34 -6.76
C LYS A 13 12.24 -6.63 -7.16
N ALA A 14 11.26 -7.07 -6.36
CA ALA A 14 10.61 -8.35 -6.59
C ALA A 14 9.63 -8.24 -7.75
N THR A 15 9.89 -9.02 -8.80
CA THR A 15 9.05 -9.37 -9.96
C THR A 15 7.78 -10.16 -9.58
N LEU A 16 7.49 -10.29 -8.29
CA LEU A 16 6.39 -11.10 -7.77
C LEU A 16 5.08 -10.32 -7.86
N ASN A 17 4.02 -11.01 -8.28
CA ASN A 17 2.68 -10.44 -8.21
C ASN A 17 2.17 -10.40 -6.76
N LEU A 18 1.12 -9.62 -6.48
CA LEU A 18 0.61 -9.43 -5.12
C LEU A 18 0.21 -10.75 -4.43
N ASN A 19 -0.30 -11.75 -5.16
CA ASN A 19 -0.70 -13.04 -4.57
C ASN A 19 0.51 -13.82 -4.05
N GLU A 20 1.61 -13.81 -4.81
CA GLU A 20 2.86 -14.45 -4.42
C GLU A 20 3.44 -13.77 -3.18
N TYR A 21 3.40 -12.43 -3.13
CA TYR A 21 3.82 -11.66 -1.96
C TYR A 21 3.07 -12.04 -0.68
N PHE A 22 1.73 -12.05 -0.72
CA PHE A 22 0.94 -12.42 0.46
C PHE A 22 1.18 -13.88 0.88
N SER A 23 1.42 -14.77 -0.08
CA SER A 23 1.73 -16.17 0.19
C SER A 23 3.10 -16.33 0.86
N GLU A 24 4.13 -15.66 0.35
CA GLU A 24 5.47 -15.66 0.97
C GLU A 24 5.47 -15.07 2.37
N LEU A 25 4.79 -13.94 2.56
CA LEU A 25 4.68 -13.28 3.86
C LEU A 25 4.00 -14.18 4.90
N LYS A 26 2.94 -14.89 4.47
CA LYS A 26 2.25 -15.88 5.30
C LYS A 26 3.15 -17.06 5.65
N ASN A 27 3.84 -17.64 4.67
CA ASN A 27 4.74 -18.77 4.89
C ASN A 27 5.87 -18.39 5.87
N PHE A 28 6.49 -17.22 5.65
CA PHE A 28 7.54 -16.71 6.53
C PHE A 28 7.04 -16.54 7.98
N TYR A 29 5.84 -15.96 8.15
CA TYR A 29 5.26 -15.80 9.49
C TYR A 29 5.03 -17.16 10.17
N GLU A 30 4.39 -18.11 9.49
CA GLU A 30 4.10 -19.43 10.06
C GLU A 30 5.36 -20.21 10.45
N GLU A 31 6.43 -20.11 9.67
CA GLU A 31 7.70 -20.78 9.95
C GLU A 31 8.46 -20.19 11.16
N ASN A 32 8.21 -18.92 11.49
CA ASN A 32 9.04 -18.15 12.42
C ASN A 32 8.30 -17.57 13.63
N LYS A 33 6.96 -17.65 13.68
CA LYS A 33 6.14 -17.04 14.75
C LYS A 33 6.53 -17.49 16.17
N ASP A 34 7.03 -18.72 16.32
CA ASP A 34 7.46 -19.27 17.61
C ASP A 34 8.98 -19.19 17.85
N LYS A 35 9.74 -18.75 16.83
CA LYS A 35 11.22 -18.71 16.84
C LYS A 35 11.77 -17.30 16.98
N ALA A 36 10.98 -16.30 16.61
CA ALA A 36 11.38 -14.91 16.58
C ALA A 36 10.29 -14.00 17.18
N ASN A 37 10.71 -12.85 17.71
CA ASN A 37 9.78 -11.81 18.17
C ASN A 37 9.15 -11.10 16.97
N LEU A 38 8.15 -11.74 16.36
CA LEU A 38 7.39 -11.21 15.23
C LEU A 38 6.03 -10.68 15.70
N TYR A 39 5.79 -9.41 15.41
CA TYR A 39 4.52 -8.74 15.63
C TYR A 39 3.81 -8.57 14.31
N VAL A 40 2.69 -9.27 14.15
CA VAL A 40 1.91 -9.30 12.92
C VAL A 40 0.73 -8.31 12.97
N VAL A 41 0.44 -7.69 11.83
CA VAL A 41 -0.77 -6.90 11.61
C VAL A 41 -1.50 -7.52 10.42
N TYR A 42 -2.81 -7.72 10.59
CA TYR A 42 -3.72 -8.27 9.60
C TYR A 42 -4.59 -7.17 9.01
N VAL A 43 -4.96 -7.31 7.75
CA VAL A 43 -6.12 -6.63 7.18
C VAL A 43 -7.33 -7.56 7.29
N VAL A 44 -8.40 -7.06 7.91
CA VAL A 44 -9.66 -7.79 8.06
C VAL A 44 -10.77 -7.01 7.37
N SER A 45 -11.46 -7.65 6.43
CA SER A 45 -12.63 -7.12 5.75
C SER A 45 -13.82 -8.06 5.93
N GLY A 46 -15.03 -7.50 5.93
CA GLY A 46 -16.24 -8.30 6.03
C GLY A 46 -17.47 -7.49 6.39
N THR A 47 -18.52 -8.19 6.77
CA THR A 47 -19.80 -7.60 7.17
C THR A 47 -19.97 -7.67 8.69
N MET A 48 -20.46 -6.57 9.26
CA MET A 48 -20.86 -6.47 10.66
C MET A 48 -22.29 -5.97 10.77
N CYS A 49 -23.00 -6.42 11.80
CA CYS A 49 -24.34 -6.01 12.12
C CYS A 49 -24.35 -5.08 13.33
N SER A 50 -24.93 -3.89 13.18
CA SER A 50 -25.20 -3.01 14.30
C SER A 50 -26.52 -3.41 14.96
N ASN A 51 -26.44 -4.16 16.05
CA ASN A 51 -27.59 -4.44 16.91
C ASN A 51 -27.81 -3.26 17.88
N SER A 52 -28.10 -2.08 17.34
CA SER A 52 -28.51 -0.95 18.18
C SER A 52 -29.95 -1.20 18.65
N LYS A 53 -30.21 -1.14 19.97
CA LYS A 53 -31.56 -1.36 20.54
C LYS A 53 -32.62 -0.36 20.05
N LYS A 54 -32.22 0.70 19.35
CA LYS A 54 -33.09 1.78 18.86
C LYS A 54 -33.46 1.67 17.38
N TYR A 55 -32.75 0.87 16.59
CA TYR A 55 -32.98 0.76 15.15
C TYR A 55 -32.98 -0.70 14.71
N SER A 56 -33.63 -0.99 13.59
CA SER A 56 -33.55 -2.29 12.93
C SER A 56 -32.09 -2.69 12.70
N PRO A 57 -31.74 -3.99 12.75
CA PRO A 57 -30.41 -4.46 12.46
C PRO A 57 -29.91 -3.88 11.13
N SER A 58 -28.80 -3.15 11.18
CA SER A 58 -28.18 -2.60 9.98
C SER A 58 -26.86 -3.31 9.71
N PHE A 59 -26.78 -3.94 8.54
CA PHE A 59 -25.56 -4.57 8.06
C PHE A 59 -24.70 -3.52 7.37
N TYR A 60 -23.42 -3.48 7.71
CA TYR A 60 -22.43 -2.61 7.08
C TYR A 60 -21.14 -3.37 6.81
N ARG A 61 -20.44 -2.97 5.75
CA ARG A 61 -19.10 -3.48 5.45
C ARG A 61 -18.06 -2.72 6.24
N ARG A 62 -17.06 -3.44 6.75
CA ARG A 62 -15.94 -2.87 7.49
C ARG A 62 -14.63 -3.46 7.04
N VAL A 63 -13.65 -2.58 6.82
CA VAL A 63 -12.24 -2.94 6.61
C VAL A 63 -11.43 -2.29 7.73
N GLN A 64 -10.52 -3.03 8.37
CA GLN A 64 -9.65 -2.48 9.39
C GLN A 64 -8.34 -3.27 9.53
N LEU A 65 -7.29 -2.58 9.98
CA LEU A 65 -6.03 -3.20 10.39
C LEU A 65 -6.13 -3.68 11.84
N VAL A 66 -5.69 -4.91 12.09
CA VAL A 66 -5.83 -5.59 13.38
C VAL A 66 -4.50 -6.20 13.78
N ARG A 67 -4.03 -5.93 15.00
CA ARG A 67 -2.83 -6.58 15.53
C ARG A 67 -3.12 -8.06 15.80
N GLY A 68 -2.13 -8.92 15.59
CA GLY A 68 -2.25 -10.36 15.79
C GLY A 68 -2.84 -10.76 17.14
N GLU A 69 -2.44 -10.10 18.23
CA GLU A 69 -2.95 -10.41 19.58
C GLU A 69 -4.46 -10.17 19.75
N ASN A 70 -5.09 -9.40 18.84
CA ASN A 70 -6.51 -9.08 18.89
C ASN A 70 -7.30 -9.72 17.74
N LEU A 71 -6.66 -10.52 16.88
CA LEU A 71 -7.27 -11.00 15.63
C LEU A 71 -8.57 -11.76 15.89
N ASP A 72 -8.53 -12.80 16.73
CA ASP A 72 -9.69 -13.64 17.00
C ASP A 72 -10.83 -12.86 17.67
N LYS A 73 -10.49 -11.99 18.62
CA LYS A 73 -11.45 -11.12 19.29
C LYS A 73 -12.18 -10.21 18.30
N ILE A 74 -11.46 -9.66 17.32
CA ILE A 74 -12.05 -8.77 16.32
C ILE A 74 -12.83 -9.56 15.27
N LYS A 75 -12.33 -10.71 14.81
CA LYS A 75 -13.04 -11.58 13.86
C LYS A 75 -14.39 -12.03 14.40
N ALA A 76 -14.48 -12.30 15.70
CA ALA A 76 -15.74 -12.66 16.35
C ALA A 76 -16.81 -11.55 16.31
N LEU A 77 -16.45 -10.31 15.98
CA LEU A 77 -17.41 -9.20 15.82
C LEU A 77 -18.03 -9.15 14.41
N TYR A 78 -17.48 -9.87 13.44
CA TYR A 78 -17.99 -9.93 12.08
C TYR A 78 -19.02 -11.03 11.96
N ASP A 79 -20.12 -10.76 11.26
CA ASP A 79 -21.08 -11.79 10.87
C ASP A 79 -20.51 -12.65 9.73
N SER A 80 -19.79 -12.00 8.80
CA SER A 80 -19.04 -12.68 7.74
C SER A 80 -17.68 -12.00 7.56
N VAL A 81 -16.62 -12.79 7.38
CA VAL A 81 -15.28 -12.30 7.06
C VAL A 81 -15.01 -12.60 5.59
N ASP A 82 -14.72 -11.57 4.81
CA ASP A 82 -14.43 -11.66 3.38
C ASP A 82 -12.92 -11.78 3.14
N THR A 83 -12.10 -11.03 3.89
CA THR A 83 -10.63 -11.05 3.80
C THR A 83 -10.01 -11.08 5.19
N CYS A 84 -8.95 -11.88 5.35
CA CYS A 84 -8.16 -11.96 6.57
C CYS A 84 -6.72 -12.34 6.20
N GLU A 85 -5.92 -11.34 5.85
CA GLU A 85 -4.57 -11.53 5.30
C GLU A 85 -3.54 -10.76 6.14
N ILE A 86 -2.29 -11.24 6.15
CA ILE A 86 -1.20 -10.50 6.81
C ILE A 86 -0.92 -9.25 5.98
N PHE A 87 -1.06 -8.09 6.61
CA PHE A 87 -0.75 -6.80 6.01
C PHE A 87 0.73 -6.49 6.16
N CYS A 88 1.29 -6.64 7.36
CA CYS A 88 2.72 -6.46 7.60
C CYS A 88 3.22 -7.21 8.84
N LEU A 89 4.54 -7.35 8.91
CA LEU A 89 5.27 -7.90 10.05
C LEU A 89 6.25 -6.86 10.59
N HIS A 90 6.43 -6.87 11.91
CA HIS A 90 7.39 -6.03 12.60
C HIS A 90 8.22 -6.85 13.60
N THR A 91 9.50 -6.51 13.74
CA THR A 91 10.38 -7.11 14.76
C THR A 91 10.24 -6.44 16.13
N LYS A 92 9.51 -5.33 16.20
CA LYS A 92 9.17 -4.60 17.44
C LYS A 92 7.71 -4.21 17.43
N LYS A 93 7.07 -4.23 18.59
CA LYS A 93 5.70 -3.78 18.73
C LYS A 93 5.59 -2.29 18.40
N ILE A 94 4.87 -1.96 17.32
CA ILE A 94 4.59 -0.57 16.95
C ILE A 94 3.62 0.05 17.96
N LYS A 95 3.87 1.30 18.38
CA LYS A 95 3.02 2.00 19.35
C LYS A 95 1.64 2.31 18.78
N SER A 96 1.57 2.65 17.49
CA SER A 96 0.36 3.04 16.80
C SER A 96 0.30 2.40 15.42
N LEU A 97 -0.89 1.93 15.00
CA LEU A 97 -1.11 1.50 13.61
C LEU A 97 -1.03 2.71 12.65
N TYR A 98 -1.23 3.94 13.14
CA TYR A 98 -1.06 5.14 12.31
C TYR A 98 0.36 5.31 11.76
N SER A 99 1.36 4.74 12.44
CA SER A 99 2.75 4.78 11.98
C SER A 99 2.99 4.01 10.69
N ILE A 100 2.06 3.11 10.31
CA ILE A 100 2.10 2.38 9.04
C ILE A 100 1.90 3.36 7.87
N TYR A 101 0.94 4.28 7.98
CA TYR A 101 0.69 5.31 6.93
C TYR A 101 1.88 6.23 6.69
N CYS A 102 2.71 6.46 7.71
CA CYS A 102 3.90 7.29 7.53
C CYS A 102 4.96 6.62 6.64
N VAL A 103 4.91 5.29 6.54
CA VAL A 103 5.88 4.53 5.75
C VAL A 103 5.38 4.42 4.32
N ASP A 104 4.08 4.14 4.13
CA ASP A 104 3.47 4.16 2.79
C ASP A 104 3.74 5.52 2.09
N ARG A 105 3.72 6.62 2.86
CA ARG A 105 4.05 7.96 2.35
C ARG A 105 5.54 8.25 2.12
N LEU A 106 6.44 7.50 2.74
CA LEU A 106 7.89 7.65 2.50
C LEU A 106 8.32 6.91 1.24
N ASP A 107 7.64 5.80 0.92
CA ASP A 107 7.79 5.11 -0.37
C ASP A 107 7.18 5.95 -1.52
N ASP A 108 6.17 6.79 -1.25
CA ASP A 108 5.44 7.62 -2.24
C ASP A 108 6.31 8.62 -3.05
N ASP A 109 7.45 9.10 -2.52
CA ASP A 109 8.31 10.03 -3.28
C ASP A 109 9.05 9.34 -4.44
N GLU A 110 9.34 8.03 -4.34
CA GLU A 110 9.75 7.17 -5.48
C GLU A 110 8.54 6.53 -6.20
N PHE A 111 7.37 6.43 -5.56
CA PHE A 111 6.13 5.82 -6.07
C PHE A 111 5.20 6.75 -6.88
N ILE A 112 5.63 7.96 -7.26
CA ILE A 112 4.92 8.80 -8.25
C ILE A 112 4.71 8.02 -9.57
N GLN A 113 5.48 6.94 -9.81
CA GLN A 113 5.10 5.90 -10.75
C GLN A 113 4.04 4.96 -10.13
N THR A 114 2.77 5.26 -10.37
CA THR A 114 1.72 4.24 -10.30
C THR A 114 2.15 3.06 -11.17
N ASP A 115 2.38 1.87 -10.59
CA ASP A 115 2.78 0.65 -11.31
C ASP A 115 1.51 -0.15 -11.69
N PRO A 116 1.03 -0.06 -12.94
CA PRO A 116 -0.16 -0.77 -13.37
C PRO A 116 0.03 -2.29 -13.41
N GLU A 117 1.26 -2.80 -13.44
CA GLU A 117 1.54 -4.25 -13.46
C GLU A 117 1.31 -4.90 -12.10
N ARG A 118 1.29 -4.09 -11.03
CA ARG A 118 1.03 -4.54 -9.65
C ARG A 118 -0.45 -4.51 -9.26
N SER A 119 -1.31 -3.87 -10.05
CA SER A 119 -2.74 -3.77 -9.72
C SER A 119 -3.53 -4.95 -10.27
N TRP A 120 -4.44 -5.51 -9.46
CA TRP A 120 -5.42 -6.49 -9.95
C TRP A 120 -6.44 -5.91 -10.93
N ILE A 121 -6.57 -4.59 -11.00
CA ILE A 121 -7.57 -3.92 -11.83
C ILE A 121 -6.85 -3.20 -12.97
N THR A 122 -7.10 -3.66 -14.19
CA THR A 122 -6.67 -2.99 -15.41
C THR A 122 -7.82 -2.13 -15.95
N CYS A 123 -7.54 -0.86 -16.23
CA CYS A 123 -8.49 0.05 -16.85
C CYS A 123 -7.88 0.60 -18.15
N PRO A 124 -8.33 0.14 -19.33
CA PRO A 124 -7.79 0.58 -20.62
C PRO A 124 -7.87 2.09 -20.81
N VAL A 125 -8.97 2.72 -20.37
CA VAL A 125 -9.15 4.17 -20.46
C VAL A 125 -8.15 4.92 -19.59
N ALA A 126 -7.83 4.40 -18.40
CA ALA A 126 -6.83 5.00 -17.52
C ALA A 126 -5.41 4.92 -18.13
N GLN A 127 -5.10 3.82 -18.83
CA GLN A 127 -3.82 3.66 -19.54
C GLN A 127 -3.68 4.67 -20.69
N ILE A 128 -4.74 4.84 -21.49
CA ILE A 128 -4.77 5.84 -22.57
C ILE A 128 -4.59 7.25 -22.00
N LYS A 129 -5.36 7.61 -20.97
CA LYS A 129 -5.29 8.94 -20.34
C LYS A 129 -3.93 9.22 -19.70
N ARG A 130 -3.26 8.19 -19.16
CA ARG A 130 -1.90 8.30 -18.66
C ARG A 130 -0.90 8.57 -19.77
N ALA A 131 -0.98 7.86 -20.88
CA ALA A 131 -0.09 8.07 -22.03
C ALA A 131 -0.22 9.51 -22.57
N GLU A 132 -1.45 10.00 -22.75
CA GLU A 132 -1.75 11.38 -23.15
C GLU A 132 -1.16 12.41 -22.15
N MET A 133 -1.29 12.14 -20.84
CA MET A 133 -0.75 13.01 -19.80
C MET A 133 0.78 13.06 -19.84
N LEU A 134 1.45 11.91 -19.96
CA LEU A 134 2.91 11.82 -20.02
C LEU A 134 3.47 12.53 -21.26
N GLU A 135 2.81 12.37 -22.42
CA GLU A 135 3.18 13.06 -23.65
C GLU A 135 3.08 14.58 -23.49
N LYS A 136 2.00 15.08 -22.88
CA LYS A 136 1.82 16.50 -22.59
C LYS A 136 2.90 17.05 -21.66
N TYR A 137 3.28 16.33 -20.60
CA TYR A 137 4.37 16.75 -19.71
C TYR A 137 5.75 16.68 -20.37
N ALA A 138 5.98 15.70 -21.24
CA ALA A 138 7.21 15.64 -22.04
C ALA A 138 7.35 16.84 -22.98
N GLN A 139 6.25 17.26 -23.63
CA GLN A 139 6.21 18.47 -24.46
C GLN A 139 6.49 19.74 -23.64
N ILE A 140 5.84 19.90 -22.48
CA ILE A 140 6.08 21.04 -21.57
C ILE A 140 7.54 21.08 -21.10
N SER A 141 8.12 19.94 -20.76
CA SER A 141 9.52 19.83 -20.35
C SER A 141 10.47 20.21 -21.49
N ALA A 142 10.24 19.71 -22.71
CA ALA A 142 11.03 20.05 -23.89
C ALA A 142 10.95 21.54 -24.26
N GLU A 143 9.76 22.15 -24.17
CA GLU A 143 9.57 23.59 -24.40
C GLU A 143 10.26 24.45 -23.33
N SER A 144 10.32 23.97 -22.08
CA SER A 144 11.02 24.65 -20.99
C SER A 144 12.54 24.62 -21.15
N SER A 145 13.10 23.51 -21.67
CA SER A 145 14.52 23.38 -22.01
C SER A 145 14.91 24.20 -23.24
N GLN A 146 14.03 24.35 -24.24
CA GLN A 146 14.28 25.26 -25.37
C GLN A 146 14.29 26.74 -24.96
N LYS A 147 13.44 27.14 -24.00
CA LYS A 147 13.44 28.51 -23.47
C LYS A 147 14.70 28.83 -22.67
N SER A 148 15.28 27.89 -21.94
CA SER A 148 16.52 28.12 -21.19
C SER A 148 17.76 28.17 -22.10
N GLU A 149 17.80 27.39 -23.20
CA GLU A 149 18.84 27.51 -24.23
C GLU A 149 18.75 28.84 -25.00
N LEU A 150 17.55 29.30 -25.35
CA LEU A 150 17.34 30.58 -26.04
C LEU A 150 17.79 31.80 -25.21
N VAL A 151 17.65 31.75 -23.88
CA VAL A 151 18.15 32.81 -22.99
C VAL A 151 19.68 32.78 -22.87
N PHE A 152 20.31 31.59 -22.93
CA PHE A 152 21.77 31.47 -22.94
C PHE A 152 22.42 31.99 -24.22
N PHE A 153 21.76 31.88 -25.39
CA PHE A 153 22.27 32.43 -26.64
C PHE A 153 22.19 33.95 -26.73
N TYR A 154 21.20 34.59 -26.09
CA TYR A 154 21.08 36.07 -26.09
C TYR A 154 22.06 36.77 -25.13
N LEU A 155 22.66 36.06 -24.18
CA LEU A 155 23.64 36.61 -23.23
C LEU A 155 25.10 36.48 -23.68
N LEU A 156 25.35 35.86 -24.84
CA LEU A 156 26.70 35.62 -25.38
C LEU A 156 27.04 36.53 -26.59
N VAL A 157 26.20 37.52 -26.90
CA VAL A 157 26.40 38.48 -28.00
C VAL A 157 26.32 39.95 -27.50
N ILE A 158 26.86 40.24 -26.31
CA ILE A 158 27.12 41.62 -25.86
C ILE A 158 28.57 41.72 -25.41
#